data_AF-A0A7G9P204-F1
#
_entry.id   AF-A0A7G9P204-F1
#
_cell.length_a   1.000
_cell.length_b   1.000
_cell.length_c   1.000
_cell.angle_alpha   90.00
_cell.angle_beta   90.00
_cell.angle_gamma   90.00
#
_symmetry.space_group_name_H-M   'P 1'
#
loop_
_entity.id
_entity.type
_entity.pdbx_description
1 polymer ?
#
loop_
_entity_poly.entity_id
_entity_poly.type
_entity_poly.pdbx_seq_one_letter_code
_entity_poly.pdbx_strand_id
1 'polypeptide(L)'
;MIRRTAFAAALMLLALPWCAAAQTAAATAQLTENLKPFVDCLTGREAEFALDAEVRIGPADKSQKVHARIVRRDDQSFSLSIEHTDYAVRIERDANTTRLILPKHERVYIGRGPLSTPHTLAPAGLATRLFTDATQATTYLMLLNTAGEQGAALLLNQQLAKHPDVKLTSAKQPAMVRLNSDKGTITLRRIPVSEASPGETPSSWKTESIDRDELEMVLMCGVRRLLEVTAPSAKLTHPAREPRQVEHGELRWVQDQRLVLLSGTPQQIGRAHGLLLREQANACMESVLYLFGTVNTIRTGRWFNNDLRDAYARLEKFIPDDHKAELDAMADAIGMDREMAQLGGVFPELFHCSGFALYGSATVGGKLYHGRVLDYMTMIGLQQSAATFVVAPKGKNAFVNVGYAGFIGCVTGMNQKQVSLGEMGGGGQGKWDGVPMSTLMRRALEECDTLAEVRELWANSPRTCEYYYVFADGKGPSAVGVAATPEHIEFIEAGQTHERLGDGIDDAVVLSAGNRLSCLRGRVIDQYGKIDAEAAMELMSRPVAMKSNLHNALFVPQDLKVYVTHADHERCAAERPYVMFDFGSLLQEMGR
;
A
#
# COMPACT_ATOMS: atom_id res chain seq x y z
N MET A 1 2.01 -16.70 -2.92
CA MET A 1 3.12 -15.80 -3.31
C MET A 1 3.51 -15.93 -4.77
N ILE A 2 4.00 -17.08 -5.27
CA ILE A 2 4.50 -17.24 -6.66
C ILE A 2 3.50 -16.77 -7.75
N ARG A 3 2.18 -16.84 -7.54
CA ARG A 3 1.15 -16.30 -8.46
C ARG A 3 1.02 -14.76 -8.53
N ARG A 4 1.75 -14.00 -7.71
CA ARG A 4 1.70 -12.51 -7.68
C ARG A 4 2.96 -11.84 -8.22
N THR A 5 4.10 -12.52 -8.24
CA THR A 5 5.37 -11.98 -8.78
C THR A 5 5.41 -11.96 -10.30
N ALA A 6 4.69 -12.87 -10.98
CA ALA A 6 4.74 -13.00 -12.44
C ALA A 6 4.25 -11.74 -13.19
N PHE A 7 3.16 -11.12 -12.73
CA PHE A 7 2.59 -9.93 -13.38
C PHE A 7 3.50 -8.70 -13.24
N ALA A 8 4.03 -8.45 -12.03
CA ALA A 8 4.97 -7.35 -11.80
C ALA A 8 6.30 -7.52 -12.54
N ALA A 9 6.79 -8.76 -12.70
CA ALA A 9 8.02 -9.06 -13.43
C ALA A 9 7.95 -8.72 -14.93
N ALA A 10 6.76 -8.66 -15.54
CA ALA A 10 6.59 -8.24 -16.93
C ALA A 10 6.73 -6.71 -17.12
N LEU A 11 6.43 -5.91 -16.09
CA LEU A 11 6.63 -4.45 -16.11
C LEU A 11 8.04 -4.03 -15.67
N MET A 12 8.73 -4.83 -14.86
CA MET A 12 10.08 -4.55 -14.32
C MET A 12 11.26 -4.71 -15.31
N LEU A 13 11.00 -4.86 -16.62
CA LEU A 13 11.99 -5.30 -17.63
C LEU A 13 13.20 -4.34 -17.89
N LEU A 14 13.34 -3.26 -17.12
CA LEU A 14 14.42 -2.27 -17.24
C LEU A 14 15.12 -1.94 -15.90
N ALA A 15 14.77 -2.61 -14.81
CA ALA A 15 14.89 -2.02 -13.47
C ALA A 15 15.80 -2.73 -12.44
N LEU A 16 16.36 -3.92 -12.72
CA LEU A 16 16.88 -4.81 -11.67
C LEU A 16 18.42 -4.92 -11.58
N PRO A 17 19.04 -4.71 -10.40
CA PRO A 17 20.50 -4.51 -10.22
C PRO A 17 21.30 -5.82 -10.00
N TRP A 18 21.31 -6.68 -11.02
CA TRP A 18 21.89 -8.02 -10.93
C TRP A 18 23.29 -8.12 -11.51
N CYS A 19 23.68 -9.31 -12.01
CA CYS A 19 25.07 -9.66 -12.27
C CYS A 19 25.30 -11.08 -12.93
N ALA A 20 26.56 -11.51 -13.16
CA ALA A 20 27.08 -12.79 -13.72
C ALA A 20 28.66 -12.92 -13.65
N ALA A 21 29.43 -12.78 -14.74
CA ALA A 21 30.92 -12.87 -14.83
C ALA A 21 31.55 -12.13 -16.05
N ALA A 22 32.88 -11.89 -16.05
CA ALA A 22 33.60 -11.07 -17.04
C ALA A 22 33.64 -11.63 -18.50
N GLN A 23 33.50 -10.73 -19.48
CA GLN A 23 33.50 -11.01 -20.92
C GLN A 23 34.70 -10.40 -21.65
N THR A 24 35.01 -10.90 -22.85
CA THR A 24 36.06 -10.35 -23.74
C THR A 24 35.56 -9.14 -24.53
N ALA A 25 36.48 -8.26 -24.96
CA ALA A 25 36.13 -7.03 -25.69
C ALA A 25 35.30 -7.27 -26.97
N ALA A 26 35.57 -8.35 -27.70
CA ALA A 26 34.80 -8.74 -28.89
C ALA A 26 33.34 -9.13 -28.56
N ALA A 27 33.12 -9.81 -27.42
CA ALA A 27 31.78 -10.12 -26.95
C ALA A 27 30.99 -8.86 -26.55
N THR A 28 31.65 -7.88 -25.91
CA THR A 28 31.05 -6.58 -25.58
C THR A 28 30.66 -5.78 -26.85
N ALA A 29 31.47 -5.82 -27.90
CA ALA A 29 31.14 -5.19 -29.19
C ALA A 29 29.91 -5.86 -29.85
N GLN A 30 29.91 -7.19 -29.94
CA GLN A 30 28.76 -7.95 -30.47
C GLN A 30 27.48 -7.71 -29.64
N LEU A 31 27.61 -7.61 -28.32
CA LEU A 31 26.49 -7.30 -27.44
C LEU A 31 25.93 -5.89 -27.70
N THR A 32 26.80 -4.90 -27.88
CA THR A 32 26.42 -3.52 -28.21
C THR A 32 25.56 -3.48 -29.48
N GLU A 33 25.97 -4.18 -30.55
CA GLU A 33 25.18 -4.28 -31.78
C GLU A 33 23.85 -5.03 -31.59
N ASN A 34 23.83 -6.11 -30.78
CA ASN A 34 22.63 -6.89 -30.54
C ASN A 34 21.61 -6.14 -29.64
N LEU A 35 22.07 -5.23 -28.77
CA LEU A 35 21.21 -4.42 -27.91
C LEU A 35 20.64 -3.20 -28.63
N LYS A 36 21.35 -2.64 -29.62
CA LYS A 36 20.94 -1.40 -30.32
C LYS A 36 19.45 -1.35 -30.71
N PRO A 37 18.86 -2.36 -31.38
CA PRO A 37 17.44 -2.31 -31.79
C PRO A 37 16.44 -2.21 -30.64
N PHE A 38 16.83 -2.54 -29.42
CA PHE A 38 16.02 -2.39 -28.22
C PHE A 38 16.25 -1.02 -27.56
N VAL A 39 17.50 -0.57 -27.49
CA VAL A 39 17.83 0.74 -26.91
C VAL A 39 17.23 1.87 -27.75
N ASP A 40 17.20 1.74 -29.08
CA ASP A 40 16.56 2.72 -29.96
C ASP A 40 15.04 2.83 -29.71
N CYS A 41 14.34 1.71 -29.45
CA CYS A 41 12.94 1.73 -28.99
C CYS A 41 12.80 2.40 -27.61
N LEU A 42 13.62 2.00 -26.63
CA LEU A 42 13.51 2.39 -25.22
C LEU A 42 13.89 3.85 -24.95
N THR A 43 14.84 4.38 -25.71
CA THR A 43 15.24 5.81 -25.68
C THR A 43 14.31 6.68 -26.55
N GLY A 44 13.29 6.10 -27.18
CA GLY A 44 12.33 6.79 -28.03
C GLY A 44 12.87 7.24 -29.39
N ARG A 45 14.11 6.85 -29.76
CA ARG A 45 14.76 7.13 -31.06
C ARG A 45 14.00 6.54 -32.24
N GLU A 46 13.23 5.48 -32.04
CA GLU A 46 12.26 4.97 -33.03
C GLU A 46 10.81 5.34 -32.67
N ALA A 47 10.14 6.03 -33.60
CA ALA A 47 8.73 6.42 -33.47
C ALA A 47 7.74 5.25 -33.65
N GLU A 48 8.10 4.24 -34.45
CA GLU A 48 7.30 3.04 -34.72
C GLU A 48 8.13 1.78 -34.38
N PHE A 49 7.60 0.90 -33.53
CA PHE A 49 8.21 -0.38 -33.20
C PHE A 49 7.22 -1.40 -32.61
N ALA A 50 7.55 -2.69 -32.69
CA ALA A 50 6.88 -3.75 -31.94
C ALA A 50 7.87 -4.64 -31.20
N LEU A 51 7.59 -4.92 -29.92
CA LEU A 51 8.38 -5.77 -29.04
C LEU A 51 7.52 -6.85 -28.38
N ASP A 52 7.99 -8.10 -28.45
CA ASP A 52 7.39 -9.26 -27.78
C ASP A 52 8.28 -9.73 -26.62
N ALA A 53 7.70 -9.85 -25.43
CA ALA A 53 8.33 -10.36 -24.21
C ALA A 53 7.67 -11.67 -23.76
N GLU A 54 8.47 -12.72 -23.59
CA GLU A 54 8.06 -14.00 -23.01
C GLU A 54 8.82 -14.23 -21.70
N VAL A 55 8.09 -14.23 -20.59
CA VAL A 55 8.61 -14.44 -19.23
C VAL A 55 8.10 -15.79 -18.71
N ARG A 56 8.99 -16.68 -18.27
CA ARG A 56 8.68 -17.88 -17.50
C ARG A 56 9.31 -17.78 -16.13
N ILE A 57 8.53 -17.94 -15.06
CA ILE A 57 8.99 -17.86 -13.66
C ILE A 57 8.60 -19.12 -12.88
N GLY A 58 9.54 -19.65 -12.12
CA GLY A 58 9.40 -20.89 -11.34
C GLY A 58 10.01 -22.12 -12.04
N PRO A 59 10.16 -23.24 -11.31
CA PRO A 59 10.71 -24.49 -11.85
C PRO A 59 9.83 -25.02 -12.99
N ALA A 60 10.43 -25.79 -13.90
CA ALA A 60 9.81 -26.16 -15.18
C ALA A 60 8.42 -26.83 -15.04
N ASP A 61 8.24 -27.64 -13.99
CA ASP A 61 7.00 -28.37 -13.67
C ASP A 61 5.85 -27.46 -13.20
N LYS A 62 6.14 -26.26 -12.71
CA LYS A 62 5.18 -25.29 -12.14
C LYS A 62 5.40 -23.87 -12.68
N SER A 63 6.07 -23.75 -13.83
CA SER A 63 6.47 -22.45 -14.40
C SER A 63 5.24 -21.66 -14.86
N GLN A 64 5.15 -20.40 -14.42
CA GLN A 64 4.13 -19.47 -14.89
C GLN A 64 4.65 -18.72 -16.10
N LYS A 65 3.90 -18.77 -17.20
CA LYS A 65 4.15 -17.98 -18.39
C LYS A 65 3.40 -16.64 -18.31
N VAL A 66 4.11 -15.56 -18.58
CA VAL A 66 3.52 -14.29 -19.03
C VAL A 66 4.02 -14.02 -20.44
N HIS A 67 3.13 -13.59 -21.31
CA HIS A 67 3.44 -13.04 -22.62
C HIS A 67 3.01 -11.58 -22.64
N ALA A 68 3.85 -10.67 -23.12
CA ALA A 68 3.51 -9.27 -23.25
C ALA A 68 3.98 -8.73 -24.59
N ARG A 69 3.16 -7.92 -25.26
CA ARG A 69 3.46 -7.30 -26.55
C ARG A 69 3.19 -5.82 -26.45
N ILE A 70 4.15 -4.98 -26.85
CA ILE A 70 3.94 -3.54 -27.05
C ILE A 70 4.18 -3.17 -28.51
N VAL A 71 3.28 -2.37 -29.07
CA VAL A 71 3.34 -1.85 -30.44
C VAL A 71 3.13 -0.34 -30.38
N ARG A 72 4.20 0.44 -30.62
CA ARG A 72 4.13 1.89 -30.82
C ARG A 72 4.01 2.14 -32.32
N ARG A 73 3.07 3.00 -32.73
CA ARG A 73 2.87 3.40 -34.14
C ARG A 73 3.34 4.83 -34.38
N ASP A 74 3.19 5.71 -33.39
CA ASP A 74 3.64 7.09 -33.44
C ASP A 74 3.80 7.67 -32.01
N ASP A 75 3.86 9.00 -31.88
CA ASP A 75 4.01 9.73 -30.61
C ASP A 75 2.74 9.76 -29.74
N GLN A 76 1.58 9.44 -30.32
CA GLN A 76 0.27 9.39 -29.70
C GLN A 76 -0.33 7.97 -29.67
N SER A 77 0.08 7.08 -30.56
CA SER A 77 -0.59 5.79 -30.76
C SER A 77 0.24 4.58 -30.30
N PHE A 78 -0.33 3.77 -29.41
CA PHE A 78 0.23 2.46 -29.05
C PHE A 78 -0.84 1.42 -28.69
N SER A 79 -0.44 0.16 -28.69
CA SER A 79 -1.20 -0.94 -28.07
C SER A 79 -0.28 -1.84 -27.26
N LEU A 80 -0.66 -2.16 -26.03
CA LEU A 80 0.03 -3.05 -25.09
C LEU A 80 -0.91 -4.20 -24.73
N SER A 81 -0.50 -5.46 -24.89
CA SER A 81 -1.20 -6.61 -24.31
C SER A 81 -0.30 -7.35 -23.31
N ILE A 82 -0.90 -7.89 -22.25
CA ILE A 82 -0.25 -8.75 -21.26
C ILE A 82 -1.19 -9.94 -20.99
N GLU A 83 -0.67 -11.15 -21.18
CA GLU A 83 -1.39 -12.42 -21.14
C GLU A 83 -0.75 -13.38 -20.12
N HIS A 84 -1.58 -13.93 -19.25
CA HIS A 84 -1.26 -14.96 -18.26
C HIS A 84 -2.43 -15.96 -18.18
N THR A 85 -2.24 -17.08 -17.50
CA THR A 85 -3.31 -18.07 -17.28
C THR A 85 -4.49 -17.46 -16.51
N ASP A 86 -4.20 -16.75 -15.43
CA ASP A 86 -5.20 -16.20 -14.51
C ASP A 86 -5.69 -14.79 -14.94
N TYR A 87 -4.86 -14.02 -15.65
CA TYR A 87 -5.13 -12.61 -15.99
C TYR A 87 -4.85 -12.32 -17.47
N ALA A 88 -5.60 -11.41 -18.07
CA ALA A 88 -5.23 -10.78 -19.34
C ALA A 88 -5.72 -9.34 -19.37
N VAL A 89 -4.91 -8.45 -19.93
CA VAL A 89 -5.22 -7.03 -20.12
C VAL A 89 -4.67 -6.57 -21.47
N ARG A 90 -5.42 -5.73 -22.17
CA ARG A 90 -4.94 -4.98 -23.33
C ARG A 90 -5.28 -3.51 -23.18
N ILE A 91 -4.31 -2.64 -23.47
CA ILE A 91 -4.50 -1.20 -23.60
C ILE A 91 -4.33 -0.86 -25.08
N GLU A 92 -5.25 -0.08 -25.62
CA GLU A 92 -5.15 0.53 -26.96
C GLU A 92 -5.35 2.04 -26.80
N ARG A 93 -4.43 2.85 -27.29
CA ARG A 93 -4.45 4.30 -27.13
C ARG A 93 -4.07 4.99 -28.42
N ASP A 94 -4.81 6.04 -28.77
CA ASP A 94 -4.55 6.95 -29.88
C ASP A 94 -4.69 8.42 -29.41
N ALA A 95 -4.62 9.38 -30.33
CA ALA A 95 -4.73 10.80 -30.02
C ALA A 95 -6.08 11.19 -29.36
N ASN A 96 -7.18 10.47 -29.63
CA ASN A 96 -8.55 10.79 -29.22
C ASN A 96 -9.21 9.73 -28.31
N THR A 97 -8.65 8.52 -28.22
CA THR A 97 -9.25 7.38 -27.52
C THR A 97 -8.24 6.66 -26.63
N THR A 98 -8.69 6.17 -25.48
CA THR A 98 -7.98 5.16 -24.67
C THR A 98 -8.94 4.05 -24.29
N ARG A 99 -8.55 2.79 -24.53
CA ARG A 99 -9.32 1.57 -24.24
C ARG A 99 -8.53 0.71 -23.26
N LEU A 100 -9.15 0.35 -22.13
CA LEU A 100 -8.68 -0.72 -21.25
C LEU A 100 -9.60 -1.93 -21.45
N ILE A 101 -9.04 -3.01 -22.00
CA ILE A 101 -9.76 -4.21 -22.41
C ILE A 101 -9.32 -5.35 -21.49
N LEU A 102 -10.30 -6.09 -20.95
CA LEU A 102 -10.07 -7.13 -19.95
C LEU A 102 -10.66 -8.47 -20.46
N PRO A 103 -9.93 -9.24 -21.30
CA PRO A 103 -10.45 -10.44 -21.95
C PRO A 103 -11.00 -11.51 -20.99
N LYS A 104 -10.44 -11.63 -19.78
CA LYS A 104 -10.92 -12.58 -18.75
C LYS A 104 -12.27 -12.19 -18.12
N HIS A 105 -12.78 -10.98 -18.43
CA HIS A 105 -14.01 -10.41 -17.88
C HIS A 105 -14.98 -9.92 -18.98
N GLU A 106 -14.69 -10.19 -20.25
CA GLU A 106 -15.52 -9.81 -21.41
C GLU A 106 -15.95 -8.34 -21.40
N ARG A 107 -15.03 -7.44 -20.98
CA ARG A 107 -15.32 -6.03 -20.72
C ARG A 107 -14.27 -5.09 -21.32
N VAL A 108 -14.74 -3.92 -21.73
CA VAL A 108 -13.95 -2.78 -22.22
C VAL A 108 -14.33 -1.52 -21.44
N TYR A 109 -13.33 -0.82 -20.89
CA TYR A 109 -13.46 0.57 -20.48
C TYR A 109 -12.92 1.47 -21.58
N ILE A 110 -13.60 2.57 -21.87
CA ILE A 110 -13.21 3.49 -22.95
C ILE A 110 -13.37 4.96 -22.56
N GLY A 111 -12.27 5.70 -22.60
CA GLY A 111 -12.23 7.16 -22.53
C GLY A 111 -12.06 7.75 -23.92
N ARG A 112 -12.66 8.93 -24.16
CA ARG A 112 -12.65 9.62 -25.46
C ARG A 112 -12.51 11.13 -25.28
N GLY A 113 -12.00 11.80 -26.31
CA GLY A 113 -11.84 13.25 -26.36
C GLY A 113 -10.41 13.71 -26.09
N PRO A 114 -10.18 15.04 -26.01
CA PRO A 114 -8.91 15.58 -25.56
C PRO A 114 -8.65 15.21 -24.09
N LEU A 115 -7.39 15.34 -23.67
CA LEU A 115 -6.99 15.24 -22.26
C LEU A 115 -6.76 16.65 -21.72
N SER A 116 -7.19 16.91 -20.48
CA SER A 116 -6.79 18.10 -19.72
C SER A 116 -5.64 17.81 -18.74
N THR A 117 -5.39 16.54 -18.44
CA THR A 117 -4.40 16.12 -17.43
C THR A 117 -2.98 15.93 -18.00
N PRO A 118 -1.90 16.28 -17.25
CA PRO A 118 -0.54 15.86 -17.59
C PRO A 118 -0.32 14.34 -17.39
N HIS A 119 -1.24 13.64 -16.73
CA HIS A 119 -1.15 12.21 -16.40
C HIS A 119 -1.47 11.28 -17.59
N THR A 120 -0.90 11.54 -18.77
CA THR A 120 -1.22 10.82 -20.01
C THR A 120 -0.34 9.59 -20.30
N LEU A 121 -0.93 8.59 -20.93
CA LEU A 121 -0.28 7.41 -21.52
C LEU A 121 0.34 7.66 -22.92
N ALA A 122 0.33 8.89 -23.45
CA ALA A 122 0.92 9.20 -24.75
C ALA A 122 2.38 8.69 -24.87
N PRO A 123 2.76 7.94 -25.93
CA PRO A 123 4.14 7.46 -26.12
C PRO A 123 5.21 8.55 -25.98
N ALA A 124 4.96 9.76 -26.49
CA ALA A 124 5.82 10.92 -26.27
C ALA A 124 5.99 11.22 -24.77
N GLY A 125 7.23 11.10 -24.28
CA GLY A 125 7.59 11.34 -22.87
C GLY A 125 7.03 10.31 -21.88
N LEU A 126 6.52 9.15 -22.31
CA LEU A 126 5.96 8.16 -21.39
C LEU A 126 6.98 7.68 -20.36
N ALA A 127 8.23 7.46 -20.78
CA ALA A 127 9.31 7.03 -19.89
C ALA A 127 9.57 8.05 -18.75
N THR A 128 9.61 9.35 -19.05
CA THR A 128 9.83 10.40 -18.02
C THR A 128 8.62 10.64 -17.12
N ARG A 129 7.43 10.15 -17.46
CA ARG A 129 6.25 10.15 -16.57
C ARG A 129 6.14 8.90 -15.70
N LEU A 130 6.62 7.75 -16.18
CA LEU A 130 6.60 6.47 -15.44
C LEU A 130 7.82 6.27 -14.52
N PHE A 131 8.97 6.81 -14.86
CA PHE A 131 10.22 6.61 -14.13
C PHE A 131 10.67 7.91 -13.42
N THR A 132 10.35 7.99 -12.12
CA THR A 132 10.61 9.14 -11.22
C THR A 132 11.97 9.07 -10.54
N ASP A 133 12.39 10.14 -9.86
CA ASP A 133 13.56 10.12 -8.97
C ASP A 133 13.40 9.12 -7.78
N ALA A 134 12.16 8.74 -7.49
CA ALA A 134 11.73 7.69 -6.58
C ALA A 134 11.97 6.25 -7.11
N THR A 135 12.31 6.07 -8.39
CA THR A 135 12.54 4.75 -9.04
C THR A 135 14.02 4.53 -9.38
N GLN A 136 14.60 3.38 -8.98
CA GLN A 136 16.02 3.04 -9.23
C GLN A 136 16.37 3.00 -10.73
N ALA A 137 15.43 2.58 -11.58
CA ALA A 137 15.62 2.47 -13.03
C ALA A 137 15.89 3.81 -13.74
N THR A 138 15.56 4.93 -13.12
CA THR A 138 15.75 6.28 -13.69
C THR A 138 17.24 6.58 -13.94
N THR A 139 18.13 6.11 -13.06
CA THR A 139 19.59 6.18 -13.26
C THR A 139 20.03 5.39 -14.50
N TYR A 140 19.42 4.24 -14.76
CA TYR A 140 19.70 3.45 -15.96
C TYR A 140 19.18 4.14 -17.22
N LEU A 141 17.98 4.73 -17.19
CA LEU A 141 17.43 5.48 -18.32
C LEU A 141 18.25 6.73 -18.66
N MET A 142 18.78 7.44 -17.66
CA MET A 142 19.74 8.54 -17.90
C MET A 142 21.01 8.05 -18.61
N LEU A 143 21.56 6.90 -18.22
CA LEU A 143 22.75 6.33 -18.85
C LEU A 143 22.45 5.75 -20.26
N LEU A 144 21.26 5.18 -20.49
CA LEU A 144 20.80 4.76 -21.81
C LEU A 144 20.61 5.95 -22.76
N ASN A 145 20.10 7.09 -22.27
CA ASN A 145 19.93 8.30 -23.08
C ASN A 145 21.25 9.02 -23.39
N THR A 146 22.29 8.86 -22.56
CA THR A 146 23.59 9.56 -22.72
C THR A 146 24.68 8.72 -23.37
N ALA A 147 24.78 7.43 -23.04
CA ALA A 147 25.77 6.50 -23.60
C ALA A 147 25.17 5.44 -24.54
N GLY A 148 23.86 5.49 -24.78
CA GLY A 148 23.19 4.66 -25.79
C GLY A 148 23.38 3.16 -25.59
N GLU A 149 23.54 2.46 -26.70
CA GLU A 149 23.82 1.03 -26.81
C GLU A 149 25.13 0.59 -26.14
N GLN A 150 26.14 1.46 -26.05
CA GLN A 150 27.38 1.18 -25.31
C GLN A 150 27.13 1.26 -23.79
N GLY A 151 26.37 2.26 -23.35
CA GLY A 151 25.86 2.37 -21.98
C GLY A 151 24.98 1.19 -21.60
N ALA A 152 24.14 0.71 -22.52
CA ALA A 152 23.32 -0.48 -22.34
C ALA A 152 24.16 -1.76 -22.20
N ALA A 153 25.16 -1.95 -23.07
CA ALA A 153 26.06 -3.10 -23.00
C ALA A 153 26.93 -3.08 -21.74
N LEU A 154 27.41 -1.90 -21.32
CA LEU A 154 28.13 -1.73 -20.06
C LEU A 154 27.22 -1.95 -18.85
N LEU A 155 26.00 -1.42 -18.84
CA LEU A 155 25.03 -1.64 -17.77
C LEU A 155 24.60 -3.10 -17.69
N LEU A 156 24.42 -3.78 -18.82
CA LEU A 156 24.05 -5.19 -18.87
C LEU A 156 25.24 -6.08 -18.51
N ASN A 157 26.47 -5.74 -18.91
CA ASN A 157 27.67 -6.48 -18.48
C ASN A 157 28.06 -6.19 -17.02
N GLN A 158 27.76 -4.99 -16.49
CA GLN A 158 27.79 -4.74 -15.05
C GLN A 158 26.66 -5.51 -14.35
N GLN A 159 25.45 -5.52 -14.91
CA GLN A 159 24.36 -6.41 -14.49
C GLN A 159 24.62 -7.87 -14.93
N LEU A 160 25.86 -8.19 -15.34
CA LEU A 160 26.42 -9.52 -15.58
C LEU A 160 27.86 -9.68 -14.98
N ALA A 161 28.14 -9.25 -13.71
CA ALA A 161 29.41 -9.45 -12.95
C ALA A 161 29.43 -10.08 -11.47
N LYS A 162 28.42 -10.85 -10.96
CA LYS A 162 28.19 -11.48 -9.59
C LYS A 162 26.80 -12.20 -9.32
N HIS A 163 25.96 -12.53 -10.32
CA HIS A 163 24.76 -13.42 -10.27
C HIS A 163 25.01 -14.50 -11.34
N PRO A 164 26.03 -15.36 -11.14
CA PRO A 164 26.59 -16.24 -12.17
C PRO A 164 25.61 -17.33 -12.66
N ASP A 165 24.44 -17.45 -12.04
CA ASP A 165 23.30 -18.23 -12.50
C ASP A 165 22.65 -17.67 -13.77
N VAL A 166 22.79 -16.37 -14.06
CA VAL A 166 22.13 -15.71 -15.19
C VAL A 166 22.97 -15.83 -16.48
N LYS A 167 22.42 -16.54 -17.47
CA LYS A 167 23.01 -16.70 -18.81
C LYS A 167 22.29 -15.85 -19.84
N LEU A 168 23.00 -14.86 -20.38
CA LEU A 168 22.58 -14.05 -21.52
C LEU A 168 22.77 -14.79 -22.85
N THR A 169 21.84 -14.57 -23.78
CA THR A 169 21.97 -14.88 -25.20
C THR A 169 21.35 -13.72 -25.97
N SER A 170 22.05 -13.17 -26.97
CA SER A 170 21.52 -12.09 -27.80
C SER A 170 21.81 -12.33 -29.28
N ALA A 171 20.95 -11.80 -30.15
CA ALA A 171 21.05 -11.92 -31.60
C ALA A 171 20.55 -10.64 -32.28
N LYS A 172 21.11 -10.31 -33.45
CA LYS A 172 20.76 -9.12 -34.24
C LYS A 172 19.61 -9.36 -35.22
N GLN A 173 19.47 -10.57 -35.77
CA GLN A 173 18.44 -10.95 -36.74
C GLN A 173 17.97 -12.40 -36.49
N PRO A 174 16.68 -12.62 -36.14
CA PRO A 174 15.76 -11.62 -35.60
C PRO A 174 16.36 -10.99 -34.32
N ALA A 175 16.11 -9.70 -34.09
CA ALA A 175 16.65 -9.02 -32.93
C ALA A 175 16.04 -9.60 -31.65
N MET A 176 16.88 -10.15 -30.77
CA MET A 176 16.47 -10.92 -29.59
C MET A 176 17.47 -10.75 -28.44
N VAL A 177 16.95 -10.64 -27.22
CA VAL A 177 17.69 -10.75 -25.96
C VAL A 177 17.01 -11.81 -25.11
N ARG A 178 17.77 -12.73 -24.53
CA ARG A 178 17.28 -13.76 -23.62
C ARG A 178 18.17 -13.87 -22.39
N LEU A 179 17.57 -13.85 -21.21
CA LEU A 179 18.19 -14.17 -19.92
C LEU A 179 17.60 -15.50 -19.43
N ASN A 180 18.45 -16.43 -18.99
CA ASN A 180 18.03 -17.69 -18.39
C ASN A 180 18.69 -17.86 -17.01
N SER A 181 17.96 -18.40 -16.05
CA SER A 181 18.39 -18.67 -14.67
C SER A 181 17.73 -19.97 -14.17
N ASP A 182 18.15 -20.45 -13.00
CA ASP A 182 17.43 -21.48 -12.22
C ASP A 182 15.96 -21.10 -11.92
N LYS A 183 15.70 -19.80 -11.72
CA LYS A 183 14.39 -19.24 -11.35
C LYS A 183 13.46 -19.02 -12.55
N GLY A 184 13.98 -19.06 -13.78
CA GLY A 184 13.18 -18.83 -14.99
C GLY A 184 13.94 -18.23 -16.18
N THR A 185 13.17 -17.92 -17.24
CA THR A 185 13.66 -17.35 -18.51
C THR A 185 12.89 -16.07 -18.85
N ILE A 186 13.61 -15.04 -19.28
CA ILE A 186 13.07 -13.84 -19.93
C ILE A 186 13.56 -13.84 -21.38
N THR A 187 12.67 -13.65 -22.35
CA THR A 187 13.02 -13.44 -23.77
C THR A 187 12.33 -12.18 -24.28
N LEU A 188 13.09 -11.19 -24.73
CA LEU A 188 12.60 -10.02 -25.45
C LEU A 188 12.97 -10.15 -26.93
N ARG A 189 12.06 -9.82 -27.84
CA ARG A 189 12.26 -9.84 -29.30
C ARG A 189 11.69 -8.56 -29.90
N ARG A 190 12.28 -8.09 -31.00
CA ARG A 190 11.64 -7.13 -31.90
C ARG A 190 10.97 -7.89 -33.04
N ILE A 191 9.75 -7.50 -33.39
CA ILE A 191 8.97 -8.08 -34.49
C ILE A 191 8.55 -6.98 -35.48
N PRO A 192 8.20 -7.30 -36.73
CA PRO A 192 7.61 -6.34 -37.66
C PRO A 192 6.26 -5.84 -37.13
N VAL A 193 6.00 -4.53 -37.23
CA VAL A 193 4.72 -3.93 -36.79
C VAL A 193 3.54 -4.45 -37.60
N SER A 194 3.76 -4.81 -38.87
CA SER A 194 2.79 -5.50 -39.74
C SER A 194 2.36 -6.88 -39.25
N GLU A 195 3.20 -7.58 -38.48
CA GLU A 195 2.87 -8.88 -37.84
C GLU A 195 2.25 -8.69 -36.45
N ALA A 196 2.40 -7.50 -35.86
CA ALA A 196 2.04 -7.18 -34.48
C ALA A 196 0.57 -6.76 -34.34
N SER A 197 -0.35 -7.65 -34.69
CA SER A 197 -1.78 -7.44 -34.42
C SER A 197 -2.04 -7.26 -32.91
N PRO A 198 -2.87 -6.28 -32.50
CA PRO A 198 -3.33 -6.15 -31.11
C PRO A 198 -4.31 -7.26 -30.69
N GLY A 199 -4.82 -8.05 -31.65
CA GLY A 199 -5.90 -8.99 -31.45
C GLY A 199 -7.27 -8.32 -31.42
N GLU A 200 -8.32 -9.10 -31.68
CA GLU A 200 -9.68 -8.58 -31.85
C GLU A 200 -10.34 -8.20 -30.51
N THR A 201 -11.42 -7.42 -30.58
CA THR A 201 -12.36 -7.22 -29.45
C THR A 201 -13.76 -7.59 -29.94
N PRO A 202 -14.39 -8.67 -29.43
CA PRO A 202 -15.77 -8.99 -29.77
C PRO A 202 -16.72 -7.84 -29.46
N SER A 203 -17.63 -7.53 -30.38
CA SER A 203 -18.64 -6.47 -30.21
C SER A 203 -19.72 -6.81 -29.17
N SER A 204 -19.77 -8.07 -28.72
CA SER A 204 -20.62 -8.56 -27.64
C SER A 204 -20.11 -8.19 -26.24
N TRP A 205 -18.83 -7.81 -26.08
CA TRP A 205 -18.23 -7.51 -24.78
C TRP A 205 -18.77 -6.19 -24.19
N LYS A 206 -19.03 -6.19 -22.88
CA LYS A 206 -19.62 -5.02 -22.20
C LYS A 206 -18.66 -3.84 -22.30
N THR A 207 -19.07 -2.80 -23.03
CA THR A 207 -18.31 -1.55 -23.12
C THR A 207 -18.90 -0.53 -22.14
N GLU A 208 -18.05 0.09 -21.33
CA GLU A 208 -18.40 1.08 -20.29
C GLU A 208 -17.55 2.34 -20.51
N SER A 209 -18.18 3.52 -20.54
CA SER A 209 -17.44 4.77 -20.74
C SER A 209 -16.93 5.28 -19.40
N ILE A 210 -15.64 5.63 -19.35
CA ILE A 210 -15.01 6.33 -18.21
C ILE A 210 -14.52 7.68 -18.75
N ASP A 211 -14.34 8.66 -17.87
CA ASP A 211 -13.63 9.88 -18.27
C ASP A 211 -12.19 9.54 -18.76
N ARG A 212 -11.68 10.31 -19.72
CA ARG A 212 -10.39 10.01 -20.33
C ARG A 212 -9.21 10.42 -19.44
N ASP A 213 -9.32 11.55 -18.73
CA ASP A 213 -8.30 11.99 -17.80
C ASP A 213 -8.24 11.03 -16.59
N GLU A 214 -9.38 10.58 -16.06
CA GLU A 214 -9.42 9.54 -15.02
C GLU A 214 -8.80 8.20 -15.50
N LEU A 215 -9.19 7.73 -16.69
CA LEU A 215 -8.69 6.46 -17.23
C LEU A 215 -7.17 6.47 -17.49
N GLU A 216 -6.62 7.53 -18.06
CA GLU A 216 -5.16 7.64 -18.24
C GLU A 216 -4.44 7.89 -16.92
N MET A 217 -5.00 8.67 -15.99
CA MET A 217 -4.41 8.91 -14.66
C MET A 217 -4.31 7.63 -13.82
N VAL A 218 -5.40 6.87 -13.69
CA VAL A 218 -5.42 5.61 -12.91
C VAL A 218 -4.36 4.63 -13.43
N LEU A 219 -4.27 4.47 -14.76
CA LEU A 219 -3.32 3.56 -15.39
C LEU A 219 -1.87 4.07 -15.33
N MET A 220 -1.62 5.35 -15.61
CA MET A 220 -0.27 5.92 -15.64
C MET A 220 0.32 5.98 -14.23
N CYS A 221 -0.41 6.54 -13.26
CA CYS A 221 0.03 6.60 -11.87
C CYS A 221 0.09 5.20 -11.25
N GLY A 222 -0.83 4.29 -11.60
CA GLY A 222 -0.78 2.90 -11.14
C GLY A 222 0.48 2.15 -11.61
N VAL A 223 0.90 2.35 -12.86
CA VAL A 223 2.14 1.76 -13.40
C VAL A 223 3.38 2.45 -12.82
N ARG A 224 3.41 3.78 -12.74
CA ARG A 224 4.49 4.54 -12.05
C ARG A 224 4.70 4.02 -10.63
N ARG A 225 3.61 3.96 -9.85
CA ARG A 225 3.65 3.57 -8.44
C ARG A 225 4.03 2.10 -8.26
N LEU A 226 3.68 1.22 -9.20
CA LEU A 226 4.22 -0.15 -9.24
C LEU A 226 5.74 -0.15 -9.37
N LEU A 227 6.31 0.66 -10.26
CA LEU A 227 7.76 0.75 -10.48
C LEU A 227 8.47 1.32 -9.24
N GLU A 228 7.94 2.37 -8.62
CA GLU A 228 8.48 2.95 -7.38
C GLU A 228 8.47 1.97 -6.19
N VAL A 229 7.45 1.12 -6.08
CA VAL A 229 7.34 0.15 -4.97
C VAL A 229 8.18 -1.10 -5.22
N THR A 230 8.38 -1.50 -6.48
CA THR A 230 9.11 -2.73 -6.84
C THR A 230 10.60 -2.52 -7.14
N ALA A 231 11.00 -1.32 -7.55
CA ALA A 231 12.38 -0.90 -7.73
C ALA A 231 12.61 0.50 -7.11
N PRO A 232 12.45 0.65 -5.77
CA PRO A 232 12.58 1.92 -5.08
C PRO A 232 14.00 2.49 -5.18
N SER A 233 14.12 3.80 -5.35
CA SER A 233 15.40 4.51 -5.19
C SER A 233 15.71 4.81 -3.72
N ALA A 234 16.92 5.28 -3.45
CA ALA A 234 17.34 5.74 -2.13
C ALA A 234 16.44 6.85 -1.55
N LYS A 235 15.70 7.61 -2.39
CA LYS A 235 14.70 8.60 -1.93
C LYS A 235 13.57 7.96 -1.12
N LEU A 236 13.21 6.71 -1.43
CA LEU A 236 12.14 5.96 -0.77
C LEU A 236 12.65 5.05 0.35
N THR A 237 13.83 4.44 0.20
CA THR A 237 14.42 3.57 1.24
C THR A 237 15.16 4.33 2.34
N HIS A 238 15.71 5.50 2.01
CA HIS A 238 16.49 6.37 2.90
C HIS A 238 16.04 7.85 2.77
N PRO A 239 14.75 8.16 3.04
CA PRO A 239 14.23 9.51 2.91
C PRO A 239 14.96 10.50 3.83
N ALA A 240 15.08 11.75 3.37
CA ALA A 240 15.69 12.84 4.14
C ALA A 240 14.98 13.02 5.49
N ARG A 241 15.77 13.02 6.58
CA ARG A 241 15.26 13.06 7.97
C ARG A 241 15.21 14.47 8.56
N GLU A 242 14.84 15.44 7.73
CA GLU A 242 14.76 16.83 8.13
C GLU A 242 13.47 17.09 8.93
N PRO A 243 13.56 17.71 10.13
CA PRO A 243 12.38 18.19 10.84
C PRO A 243 11.81 19.41 10.12
N ARG A 244 10.49 19.56 10.13
CA ARG A 244 9.78 20.66 9.44
C ARG A 244 8.63 21.15 10.30
N GLN A 245 8.40 22.47 10.35
CA GLN A 245 7.33 23.08 11.14
C GLN A 245 6.49 24.00 10.25
N VAL A 246 5.19 24.04 10.53
CA VAL A 246 4.21 24.90 9.88
C VAL A 246 3.27 25.48 10.94
N GLU A 247 2.46 26.46 10.55
CA GLU A 247 1.28 26.85 11.33
C GLU A 247 0.45 25.59 11.64
N HIS A 248 0.12 25.35 12.92
CA HIS A 248 -0.67 24.20 13.38
C HIS A 248 -0.06 22.79 13.22
N GLY A 249 1.25 22.65 12.93
CA GLY A 249 1.89 21.34 13.02
C GLY A 249 3.41 21.27 12.91
N GLU A 250 3.97 20.13 13.32
CA GLU A 250 5.40 19.83 13.29
C GLU A 250 5.65 18.38 12.86
N LEU A 251 6.62 18.16 11.96
CA LEU A 251 7.21 16.86 11.65
C LEU A 251 8.59 16.76 12.33
N ARG A 252 8.74 15.74 13.18
CA ARG A 252 10.01 15.31 13.79
C ARG A 252 10.38 13.91 13.33
N TRP A 253 11.61 13.51 13.64
CA TRP A 253 12.09 12.13 13.48
C TRP A 253 12.54 11.59 14.82
N VAL A 254 12.06 10.39 15.17
CA VAL A 254 12.49 9.64 16.35
C VAL A 254 13.13 8.34 15.84
N GLN A 255 14.45 8.24 16.01
CA GLN A 255 15.29 7.20 15.40
C GLN A 255 15.18 7.18 13.86
N ASP A 256 14.39 6.25 13.29
CA ASP A 256 14.09 6.18 11.86
C ASP A 256 12.61 6.32 11.50
N GLN A 257 11.76 6.64 12.49
CA GLN A 257 10.32 6.84 12.30
C GLN A 257 9.92 8.32 12.35
N ARG A 258 8.83 8.67 11.65
CA ARG A 258 8.24 10.01 11.65
C ARG A 258 7.29 10.19 12.83
N LEU A 259 7.45 11.32 13.53
CA LEU A 259 6.49 11.82 14.52
C LEU A 259 5.86 13.10 13.97
N VAL A 260 4.54 13.19 14.01
CA VAL A 260 3.80 14.33 13.44
C VAL A 260 2.88 14.90 14.51
N LEU A 261 3.13 16.13 14.94
CA LEU A 261 2.31 16.86 15.92
C LEU A 261 1.35 17.78 15.15
N LEU A 262 0.05 17.73 15.45
CA LEU A 262 -0.99 18.53 14.79
C LEU A 262 -1.97 19.09 15.84
N SER A 263 -2.40 20.35 15.72
CA SER A 263 -3.36 20.94 16.67
C SER A 263 -4.25 22.01 16.04
N GLY A 264 -5.42 22.27 16.63
CA GLY A 264 -6.31 23.37 16.22
C GLY A 264 -7.65 22.92 15.63
N THR A 265 -8.24 23.71 14.73
CA THR A 265 -9.49 23.31 14.04
C THR A 265 -9.21 22.22 13.00
N PRO A 266 -10.23 21.48 12.54
CA PRO A 266 -10.05 20.41 11.55
C PRO A 266 -9.38 20.89 10.26
N GLN A 267 -9.75 22.08 9.77
CA GLN A 267 -9.13 22.67 8.59
C GLN A 267 -7.66 23.05 8.83
N GLN A 268 -7.29 23.45 10.04
CA GLN A 268 -5.90 23.75 10.41
C GLN A 268 -5.06 22.46 10.48
N ILE A 269 -5.60 21.41 11.11
CA ILE A 269 -4.97 20.09 11.22
C ILE A 269 -4.76 19.47 9.83
N GLY A 270 -5.78 19.46 8.98
CA GLY A 270 -5.71 18.92 7.62
C GLY A 270 -4.70 19.67 6.75
N ARG A 271 -4.72 21.00 6.78
CA ARG A 271 -3.75 21.85 6.09
C ARG A 271 -2.32 21.59 6.57
N ALA A 272 -2.10 21.47 7.89
CA ALA A 272 -0.78 21.19 8.46
C ALA A 272 -0.29 19.78 8.07
N HIS A 273 -1.14 18.75 8.16
CA HIS A 273 -0.87 17.39 7.69
C HIS A 273 -0.43 17.39 6.22
N GLY A 274 -1.20 18.05 5.34
CA GLY A 274 -0.91 18.12 3.91
C GLY A 274 0.38 18.88 3.59
N LEU A 275 0.66 19.99 4.27
CA LEU A 275 1.91 20.76 4.07
C LEU A 275 3.15 19.98 4.55
N LEU A 276 3.08 19.30 5.69
CA LEU A 276 4.19 18.53 6.23
C LEU A 276 4.47 17.25 5.43
N LEU A 277 3.43 16.57 4.94
CA LEU A 277 3.55 15.21 4.39
C LEU A 277 3.17 15.10 2.91
N ARG A 278 3.14 16.20 2.13
CA ARG A 278 2.67 16.24 0.73
C ARG A 278 3.14 15.07 -0.14
N GLU A 279 4.44 14.77 -0.16
CA GLU A 279 4.99 13.65 -0.94
C GLU A 279 4.46 12.31 -0.43
N GLN A 280 4.48 12.10 0.89
CA GLN A 280 4.06 10.85 1.53
C GLN A 280 2.54 10.62 1.41
N ALA A 281 1.74 11.68 1.46
CA ALA A 281 0.30 11.64 1.29
C ALA A 281 -0.10 11.30 -0.14
N ASN A 282 0.49 11.97 -1.14
CA ASN A 282 0.30 11.60 -2.54
C ASN A 282 0.77 10.16 -2.80
N ALA A 283 1.95 9.76 -2.30
CA ALA A 283 2.43 8.38 -2.43
C ALA A 283 1.51 7.32 -1.78
N CYS A 284 0.79 7.66 -0.71
CA CYS A 284 -0.22 6.79 -0.10
C CYS A 284 -1.48 6.69 -0.98
N MET A 285 -1.99 7.83 -1.44
CA MET A 285 -3.17 7.92 -2.31
C MET A 285 -2.94 7.21 -3.66
N GLU A 286 -1.77 7.40 -4.29
CA GLU A 286 -1.41 6.69 -5.52
C GLU A 286 -1.32 5.18 -5.31
N SER A 287 -0.86 4.73 -4.13
CA SER A 287 -0.80 3.31 -3.79
C SER A 287 -2.19 2.67 -3.68
N VAL A 288 -3.18 3.35 -3.07
CA VAL A 288 -4.52 2.78 -2.85
C VAL A 288 -5.49 3.03 -4.01
N LEU A 289 -5.50 4.22 -4.59
CA LEU A 289 -6.41 4.59 -5.69
C LEU A 289 -5.94 4.04 -7.03
N TYR A 290 -4.65 4.17 -7.36
CA TYR A 290 -4.17 3.94 -8.73
C TYR A 290 -3.43 2.61 -8.89
N LEU A 291 -2.49 2.28 -8.00
CA LEU A 291 -1.78 0.99 -8.01
C LEU A 291 -2.72 -0.16 -7.65
N PHE A 292 -3.31 -0.13 -6.46
CA PHE A 292 -4.29 -1.15 -6.08
C PHE A 292 -5.54 -1.08 -6.98
N GLY A 293 -6.04 0.10 -7.33
CA GLY A 293 -7.20 0.24 -8.21
C GLY A 293 -7.01 -0.36 -9.60
N THR A 294 -5.85 -0.15 -10.25
CA THR A 294 -5.51 -0.80 -11.53
C THR A 294 -5.47 -2.32 -11.38
N VAL A 295 -4.76 -2.83 -10.38
CA VAL A 295 -4.63 -4.28 -10.14
C VAL A 295 -5.97 -4.92 -9.79
N ASN A 296 -6.80 -4.26 -8.99
CA ASN A 296 -8.13 -4.75 -8.61
C ASN A 296 -9.11 -4.71 -9.79
N THR A 297 -9.03 -3.67 -10.63
CA THR A 297 -9.83 -3.57 -11.86
C THR A 297 -9.50 -4.70 -12.83
N ILE A 298 -8.21 -5.01 -13.04
CA ILE A 298 -7.75 -6.13 -13.87
C ILE A 298 -8.14 -7.50 -13.28
N ARG A 299 -8.27 -7.61 -11.94
CA ARG A 299 -8.61 -8.85 -11.21
C ARG A 299 -10.11 -9.15 -11.14
N THR A 300 -10.95 -8.12 -11.14
CA THR A 300 -12.40 -8.23 -10.90
C THR A 300 -13.25 -7.90 -12.12
N GLY A 301 -12.70 -7.16 -13.08
CA GLY A 301 -13.46 -6.57 -14.17
C GLY A 301 -14.33 -5.38 -13.75
N ARG A 302 -14.29 -4.89 -12.50
CA ARG A 302 -15.02 -3.69 -12.06
C ARG A 302 -14.09 -2.49 -11.92
N TRP A 303 -14.56 -1.29 -12.28
CA TRP A 303 -13.76 -0.08 -12.20
C TRP A 303 -13.65 0.34 -10.73
N PHE A 304 -12.44 0.27 -10.17
CA PHE A 304 -12.29 0.37 -8.71
C PHE A 304 -12.74 1.71 -8.13
N ASN A 305 -12.57 2.82 -8.85
CA ASN A 305 -13.07 4.11 -8.37
C ASN A 305 -14.60 4.16 -8.32
N ASN A 306 -15.31 3.41 -9.17
CA ASN A 306 -16.77 3.31 -9.10
C ASN A 306 -17.21 2.43 -7.92
N ASP A 307 -16.50 1.32 -7.66
CA ASP A 307 -16.69 0.53 -6.43
C ASP A 307 -16.50 1.41 -5.16
N LEU A 308 -15.55 2.36 -5.17
CA LEU A 308 -15.34 3.32 -4.08
C LEU A 308 -16.42 4.43 -4.03
N ARG A 309 -16.88 4.96 -5.17
CA ARG A 309 -17.97 5.95 -5.24
C ARG A 309 -19.28 5.38 -4.68
N ASP A 310 -19.62 4.15 -5.05
CA ASP A 310 -20.79 3.42 -4.54
C ASP A 310 -20.72 3.18 -3.01
N ALA A 311 -19.51 3.03 -2.46
CA ALA A 311 -19.29 2.97 -1.02
C ALA A 311 -19.42 4.36 -0.37
N TYR A 312 -18.69 5.37 -0.88
CA TYR A 312 -18.70 6.72 -0.33
C TYR A 312 -20.11 7.33 -0.29
N ALA A 313 -20.90 7.19 -1.36
CA ALA A 313 -22.28 7.69 -1.42
C ALA A 313 -23.23 7.08 -0.36
N ARG A 314 -22.88 5.91 0.23
CA ARG A 314 -23.62 5.31 1.36
C ARG A 314 -23.06 5.75 2.72
N LEU A 315 -21.73 5.92 2.80
CA LEU A 315 -21.00 6.30 4.01
C LEU A 315 -21.09 7.79 4.36
N GLU A 316 -21.09 8.70 3.37
CA GLU A 316 -20.87 10.14 3.54
C GLU A 316 -21.77 10.79 4.61
N LYS A 317 -23.05 10.43 4.62
CA LYS A 317 -24.06 10.94 5.57
C LYS A 317 -23.81 10.54 7.04
N PHE A 318 -22.88 9.61 7.28
CA PHE A 318 -22.44 9.15 8.60
C PHE A 318 -21.02 9.63 8.95
N ILE A 319 -20.31 10.28 8.02
CA ILE A 319 -19.00 10.88 8.29
C ILE A 319 -19.23 12.28 8.90
N PRO A 320 -18.68 12.58 10.08
CA PRO A 320 -18.75 13.90 10.71
C PRO A 320 -18.22 15.03 9.80
N ASP A 321 -18.87 16.19 9.83
CA ASP A 321 -18.49 17.33 8.99
C ASP A 321 -17.13 17.93 9.36
N ASP A 322 -16.67 17.75 10.60
CA ASP A 322 -15.31 18.11 11.01
C ASP A 322 -14.26 17.18 10.38
N HIS A 323 -14.50 15.87 10.33
CA HIS A 323 -13.65 14.91 9.62
C HIS A 323 -13.62 15.20 8.12
N LYS A 324 -14.76 15.52 7.50
CA LYS A 324 -14.81 15.96 6.08
C LYS A 324 -13.96 17.22 5.86
N ALA A 325 -14.13 18.23 6.71
CA ALA A 325 -13.42 19.51 6.58
C ALA A 325 -11.90 19.38 6.81
N GLU A 326 -11.44 18.41 7.60
CA GLU A 326 -10.02 18.06 7.71
C GLU A 326 -9.49 17.38 6.44
N LEU A 327 -10.25 16.42 5.89
CA LEU A 327 -9.87 15.69 4.68
C LEU A 327 -9.79 16.62 3.46
N ASP A 328 -10.76 17.51 3.29
CA ASP A 328 -10.79 18.53 2.24
C ASP A 328 -9.62 19.51 2.37
N ALA A 329 -9.32 20.00 3.58
CA ALA A 329 -8.20 20.91 3.82
C ALA A 329 -6.84 20.24 3.61
N MET A 330 -6.74 18.93 3.86
CA MET A 330 -5.57 18.12 3.52
C MET A 330 -5.44 17.93 2.01
N ALA A 331 -6.54 17.62 1.30
CA ALA A 331 -6.58 17.45 -0.16
C ALA A 331 -6.10 18.73 -0.87
N ASP A 332 -6.67 19.88 -0.52
CA ASP A 332 -6.24 21.20 -0.98
C ASP A 332 -4.74 21.44 -0.74
N ALA A 333 -4.25 21.10 0.47
CA ALA A 333 -2.86 21.32 0.85
C ALA A 333 -1.86 20.38 0.15
N ILE A 334 -2.29 19.19 -0.29
CA ILE A 334 -1.45 18.27 -1.08
C ILE A 334 -1.58 18.46 -2.59
N GLY A 335 -2.55 19.25 -3.06
CA GLY A 335 -2.84 19.48 -4.47
C GLY A 335 -3.64 18.35 -5.12
N MET A 336 -4.44 17.62 -4.33
CA MET A 336 -5.28 16.51 -4.79
C MET A 336 -6.73 16.95 -4.91
N ASP A 337 -7.44 16.39 -5.88
CA ASP A 337 -8.89 16.52 -5.96
C ASP A 337 -9.59 15.96 -4.71
N ARG A 338 -10.65 16.64 -4.27
CA ARG A 338 -11.36 16.31 -3.02
C ARG A 338 -12.17 15.03 -3.12
N GLU A 339 -12.80 14.74 -4.26
CA GLU A 339 -13.49 13.45 -4.47
C GLU A 339 -12.47 12.32 -4.34
N MET A 340 -11.34 12.40 -5.04
CA MET A 340 -10.29 11.39 -4.98
C MET A 340 -9.74 11.18 -3.55
N ALA A 341 -9.58 12.27 -2.77
CA ALA A 341 -9.17 12.17 -1.37
C ALA A 341 -10.24 11.53 -0.47
N GLN A 342 -11.52 11.85 -0.70
CA GLN A 342 -12.68 11.26 -0.02
C GLN A 342 -12.82 9.75 -0.32
N LEU A 343 -12.65 9.34 -1.59
CA LEU A 343 -12.60 7.92 -2.00
C LEU A 343 -11.41 7.20 -1.34
N GLY A 344 -10.25 7.86 -1.23
CA GLY A 344 -9.07 7.34 -0.53
C GLY A 344 -9.30 7.16 0.97
N GLY A 345 -10.03 8.08 1.60
CA GLY A 345 -10.37 8.03 3.02
C GLY A 345 -11.20 6.81 3.43
N VAL A 346 -12.09 6.32 2.56
CA VAL A 346 -12.94 5.13 2.82
C VAL A 346 -12.33 3.80 2.37
N PHE A 347 -11.14 3.82 1.75
CA PHE A 347 -10.42 2.60 1.32
C PHE A 347 -10.22 1.53 2.41
N PRO A 348 -9.97 1.86 3.71
CA PRO A 348 -9.79 0.86 4.76
C PRO A 348 -11.00 -0.03 5.06
N GLU A 349 -12.22 0.36 4.64
CA GLU A 349 -13.48 -0.36 4.93
C GLU A 349 -13.61 -1.72 4.19
N LEU A 350 -12.53 -2.19 3.55
CA LEU A 350 -12.44 -3.38 2.70
C LEU A 350 -11.47 -4.46 3.22
N PHE A 351 -10.90 -4.33 4.43
CA PHE A 351 -9.75 -5.15 4.90
C PHE A 351 -9.76 -5.51 6.40
N HIS A 352 -8.74 -6.27 6.87
CA HIS A 352 -8.79 -7.12 8.09
C HIS A 352 -7.42 -7.21 8.85
N CYS A 353 -7.42 -7.37 10.20
CA CYS A 353 -6.22 -7.23 11.07
C CYS A 353 -6.10 -8.29 12.23
N SER A 354 -5.58 -7.95 13.44
CA SER A 354 -5.58 -8.73 14.71
C SER A 354 -5.11 -7.91 15.94
N GLY A 355 -5.46 -8.30 17.18
CA GLY A 355 -5.00 -7.59 18.41
C GLY A 355 -5.38 -8.25 19.75
N PHE A 356 -4.85 -7.72 20.86
CA PHE A 356 -5.09 -8.20 22.23
C PHE A 356 -4.97 -7.09 23.27
N ALA A 357 -5.55 -7.29 24.46
CA ALA A 357 -5.27 -6.49 25.66
C ALA A 357 -5.17 -7.39 26.90
N LEU A 358 -4.18 -7.10 27.75
CA LEU A 358 -3.82 -7.88 28.94
C LEU A 358 -3.56 -6.91 30.09
N TYR A 359 -4.01 -7.22 31.30
CA TYR A 359 -3.77 -6.43 32.50
C TYR A 359 -3.75 -7.31 33.75
N GLY A 360 -3.83 -6.71 34.94
CA GLY A 360 -4.08 -7.45 36.19
C GLY A 360 -3.09 -8.59 36.42
N SER A 361 -3.60 -9.73 36.89
CA SER A 361 -2.81 -10.93 37.20
C SER A 361 -2.15 -11.60 35.99
N ALA A 362 -2.54 -11.25 34.76
CA ALA A 362 -1.83 -11.68 33.55
C ALA A 362 -0.48 -10.96 33.34
N THR A 363 -0.22 -9.86 34.05
CA THR A 363 0.84 -8.88 33.72
C THR A 363 1.70 -8.49 34.93
N VAL A 364 2.96 -8.12 34.69
CA VAL A 364 3.87 -7.67 35.74
C VAL A 364 3.33 -6.38 36.38
N GLY A 365 2.97 -6.45 37.66
CA GLY A 365 2.46 -5.32 38.42
C GLY A 365 1.05 -4.85 38.04
N GLY A 366 0.27 -5.65 37.30
CA GLY A 366 -1.11 -5.30 36.91
C GLY A 366 -1.21 -4.32 35.74
N LYS A 367 -0.13 -4.12 34.99
CA LYS A 367 -0.02 -3.11 33.93
C LYS A 367 -0.88 -3.43 32.71
N LEU A 368 -1.70 -2.48 32.27
CA LEU A 368 -2.44 -2.64 31.02
C LEU A 368 -1.53 -2.52 29.79
N TYR A 369 -1.47 -3.61 29.01
CA TYR A 369 -0.79 -3.75 27.73
C TYR A 369 -1.79 -4.06 26.61
N HIS A 370 -1.90 -3.19 25.61
CA HIS A 370 -2.77 -3.39 24.45
C HIS A 370 -1.90 -3.46 23.18
N GLY A 371 -1.72 -4.67 22.65
CA GLY A 371 -0.91 -4.94 21.45
C GLY A 371 -1.77 -5.18 20.21
N ARG A 372 -1.46 -4.54 19.09
CA ARG A 372 -2.30 -4.59 17.88
C ARG A 372 -1.48 -4.61 16.57
N VAL A 373 -1.95 -5.43 15.62
CA VAL A 373 -1.18 -5.98 14.48
C VAL A 373 -1.89 -5.69 13.15
N LEU A 374 -1.28 -4.89 12.27
CA LEU A 374 -1.83 -4.57 10.94
C LEU A 374 -1.27 -5.53 9.88
N ASP A 375 -2.01 -6.59 9.52
CA ASP A 375 -1.61 -7.56 8.48
C ASP A 375 -2.06 -7.14 7.07
N TYR A 376 -1.47 -6.06 6.54
CA TYR A 376 -1.95 -5.31 5.38
C TYR A 376 -0.97 -5.24 4.19
N MET A 377 -1.29 -4.47 3.15
CA MET A 377 -0.60 -4.49 1.85
C MET A 377 0.81 -3.86 1.82
N THR A 378 1.80 -4.49 2.46
CA THR A 378 3.24 -4.15 2.30
C THR A 378 3.69 -4.13 0.83
N MET A 379 3.02 -4.89 -0.04
CA MET A 379 3.27 -4.97 -1.49
C MET A 379 2.81 -3.74 -2.30
N ILE A 380 2.11 -2.76 -1.71
CA ILE A 380 1.77 -1.48 -2.38
C ILE A 380 2.51 -0.28 -1.76
N GLY A 381 3.47 -0.51 -0.86
CA GLY A 381 4.40 0.53 -0.42
C GLY A 381 3.89 1.55 0.61
N LEU A 382 2.75 1.31 1.27
CA LEU A 382 2.18 2.23 2.28
C LEU A 382 3.15 2.54 3.43
N GLN A 383 4.09 1.64 3.72
CA GLN A 383 5.13 1.86 4.72
C GLN A 383 6.03 3.08 4.43
N GLN A 384 6.18 3.49 3.17
CA GLN A 384 6.87 4.74 2.82
C GLN A 384 6.18 5.98 3.42
N SER A 385 4.85 5.91 3.58
CA SER A 385 3.97 6.95 4.08
C SER A 385 3.67 6.84 5.58
N ALA A 386 4.22 5.85 6.28
CA ALA A 386 3.98 5.63 7.69
C ALA A 386 4.46 6.80 8.58
N ALA A 387 3.67 7.09 9.61
CA ALA A 387 4.01 8.03 10.68
C ALA A 387 3.18 7.76 11.95
N THR A 388 3.75 8.11 13.10
CA THR A 388 2.99 8.25 14.35
C THR A 388 2.52 9.70 14.46
N PHE A 389 1.21 9.90 14.54
CA PHE A 389 0.58 11.21 14.67
C PHE A 389 0.18 11.44 16.12
N VAL A 390 0.42 12.64 16.65
CA VAL A 390 -0.22 13.15 17.87
C VAL A 390 -1.08 14.34 17.45
N VAL A 391 -2.39 14.22 17.65
CA VAL A 391 -3.39 15.17 17.17
C VAL A 391 -4.14 15.76 18.37
N ALA A 392 -4.28 17.08 18.42
CA ALA A 392 -5.02 17.81 19.44
C ALA A 392 -6.12 18.67 18.79
N PRO A 393 -7.29 18.10 18.44
CA PRO A 393 -8.38 18.85 17.84
C PRO A 393 -9.06 19.77 18.86
N LYS A 394 -9.34 21.01 18.45
CA LYS A 394 -9.88 22.06 19.31
C LYS A 394 -11.23 21.65 19.93
N GLY A 395 -11.26 21.46 21.24
CA GLY A 395 -12.46 21.10 22.00
C GLY A 395 -12.77 19.61 22.04
N LYS A 396 -11.87 18.75 21.54
CA LYS A 396 -11.95 17.28 21.59
C LYS A 396 -10.76 16.72 22.39
N ASN A 397 -10.79 15.42 22.69
CA ASN A 397 -9.66 14.74 23.29
C ASN A 397 -8.47 14.66 22.31
N ALA A 398 -7.28 14.98 22.80
CA ALA A 398 -6.04 14.76 22.06
C ALA A 398 -5.66 13.26 22.07
N PHE A 399 -5.08 12.78 20.98
CA PHE A 399 -4.80 11.36 20.76
C PHE A 399 -3.53 11.09 19.96
N VAL A 400 -2.95 9.91 20.17
CA VAL A 400 -1.91 9.33 19.31
C VAL A 400 -2.53 8.29 18.37
N ASN A 401 -2.17 8.34 17.08
CA ASN A 401 -2.65 7.46 16.01
C ASN A 401 -1.46 6.93 15.19
N VAL A 402 -1.34 5.61 15.07
CA VAL A 402 -0.30 4.93 14.30
C VAL A 402 -0.85 4.71 12.89
N GLY A 403 -0.47 5.59 11.97
CA GLY A 403 -1.18 5.77 10.69
C GLY A 403 -0.27 6.06 9.50
N TYR A 404 -0.87 6.70 8.50
CA TYR A 404 -0.26 6.95 7.19
C TYR A 404 -0.55 8.38 6.73
N ALA A 405 0.43 9.04 6.13
CA ALA A 405 0.23 10.31 5.45
C ALA A 405 -0.88 10.19 4.39
N GLY A 406 -1.79 11.17 4.30
CA GLY A 406 -2.97 11.08 3.43
C GLY A 406 -4.18 10.37 4.06
N PHE A 407 -4.07 9.81 5.26
CA PHE A 407 -5.18 9.15 5.95
C PHE A 407 -5.45 9.82 7.30
N ILE A 408 -6.66 10.37 7.46
CA ILE A 408 -7.10 11.09 8.67
C ILE A 408 -7.87 10.21 9.67
N GLY A 409 -8.25 8.99 9.27
CA GLY A 409 -8.96 8.05 10.13
C GLY A 409 -8.03 7.37 11.16
N CYS A 410 -8.61 6.62 12.09
CA CYS A 410 -7.86 5.83 13.06
C CYS A 410 -8.10 4.33 12.84
N VAL A 411 -7.04 3.53 12.88
CA VAL A 411 -7.11 2.06 12.98
C VAL A 411 -6.33 1.50 14.18
N THR A 412 -5.57 2.35 14.86
CA THR A 412 -4.62 1.99 15.93
C THR A 412 -4.26 3.25 16.71
N GLY A 413 -4.88 3.47 17.88
CA GLY A 413 -4.65 4.72 18.61
C GLY A 413 -5.09 4.70 20.07
N MET A 414 -4.71 5.77 20.77
CA MET A 414 -4.93 5.95 22.20
C MET A 414 -5.07 7.43 22.53
N ASN A 415 -5.98 7.80 23.42
CA ASN A 415 -6.23 9.21 23.77
C ASN A 415 -5.62 9.60 25.13
N GLN A 416 -5.58 10.91 25.37
CA GLN A 416 -5.07 11.52 26.61
C GLN A 416 -5.79 11.06 27.90
N LYS A 417 -6.94 10.39 27.76
CA LYS A 417 -7.77 9.87 28.87
C LYS A 417 -7.45 8.41 29.19
N GLN A 418 -6.40 7.85 28.57
CA GLN A 418 -5.93 6.46 28.73
C GLN A 418 -6.86 5.40 28.10
N VAL A 419 -7.75 5.79 27.18
CA VAL A 419 -8.53 4.86 26.35
C VAL A 419 -7.70 4.49 25.11
N SER A 420 -7.62 3.20 24.80
CA SER A 420 -6.83 2.63 23.69
C SER A 420 -7.68 1.69 22.84
N LEU A 421 -7.55 1.78 21.51
CA LEU A 421 -8.43 1.12 20.55
C LEU A 421 -7.65 0.39 19.44
N GLY A 422 -8.09 -0.83 19.12
CA GLY A 422 -7.55 -1.64 18.03
C GLY A 422 -8.62 -2.45 17.31
N GLU A 423 -8.45 -2.64 16.01
CA GLU A 423 -9.40 -3.34 15.12
C GLU A 423 -8.80 -4.63 14.51
N MET A 424 -9.71 -5.53 14.11
CA MET A 424 -9.56 -6.70 13.25
C MET A 424 -10.82 -6.93 12.41
N GLY A 425 -10.80 -6.62 11.11
CA GLY A 425 -11.90 -6.97 10.20
C GLY A 425 -12.15 -8.48 10.07
N GLY A 426 -13.41 -8.85 9.83
CA GLY A 426 -13.90 -10.23 9.94
C GLY A 426 -13.99 -11.04 8.66
N GLY A 427 -14.42 -10.41 7.56
CA GLY A 427 -14.65 -11.06 6.27
C GLY A 427 -15.90 -10.56 5.56
N GLY A 428 -16.95 -10.21 6.31
CA GLY A 428 -18.13 -9.51 5.81
C GLY A 428 -17.79 -8.11 5.30
N GLN A 429 -18.00 -7.89 4.01
CA GLN A 429 -17.79 -6.61 3.32
C GLN A 429 -19.05 -6.22 2.53
N GLY A 430 -19.14 -4.97 2.06
CA GLY A 430 -20.26 -4.48 1.23
C GLY A 430 -21.43 -3.82 1.98
N LYS A 431 -21.35 -3.79 3.32
CA LYS A 431 -22.34 -3.18 4.22
C LYS A 431 -21.88 -1.76 4.59
N TRP A 432 -22.20 -0.80 3.74
CA TRP A 432 -21.70 0.59 3.83
C TRP A 432 -22.73 1.59 4.39
N ASP A 433 -23.85 1.13 4.96
CA ASP A 433 -24.90 2.00 5.51
C ASP A 433 -24.67 2.31 7.01
N GLY A 434 -23.49 2.81 7.37
CA GLY A 434 -23.15 3.19 8.73
C GLY A 434 -21.94 4.12 8.81
N VAL A 435 -21.54 4.48 10.02
CA VAL A 435 -20.29 5.22 10.28
C VAL A 435 -19.11 4.32 9.86
N PRO A 436 -18.17 4.79 9.00
CA PRO A 436 -16.97 4.02 8.68
C PRO A 436 -16.25 3.57 9.95
N MET A 437 -15.73 2.35 10.01
CA MET A 437 -14.97 1.82 11.15
C MET A 437 -13.85 2.78 11.54
N SER A 438 -13.11 3.28 10.56
CA SER A 438 -11.98 4.17 10.77
C SER A 438 -12.37 5.57 11.28
N THR A 439 -13.57 6.03 10.93
CA THR A 439 -14.22 7.23 11.49
C THR A 439 -14.70 6.97 12.92
N LEU A 440 -15.35 5.84 13.18
CA LEU A 440 -15.90 5.49 14.49
C LEU A 440 -14.79 5.29 15.55
N MET A 441 -13.67 4.66 15.17
CA MET A 441 -12.47 4.57 16.01
C MET A 441 -11.89 5.96 16.32
N ARG A 442 -11.81 6.86 15.33
CA ARG A 442 -11.34 8.22 15.57
C ARG A 442 -12.28 8.99 16.50
N ARG A 443 -13.61 8.88 16.29
CA ARG A 443 -14.61 9.49 17.17
C ARG A 443 -14.46 9.03 18.62
N ALA A 444 -14.24 7.75 18.89
CA ALA A 444 -13.99 7.28 20.25
C ALA A 444 -12.72 7.90 20.89
N LEU A 445 -11.64 8.09 20.14
CA LEU A 445 -10.46 8.78 20.67
C LEU A 445 -10.70 10.27 20.96
N GLU A 446 -11.53 10.93 20.14
CA GLU A 446 -11.86 12.35 20.23
C GLU A 446 -12.97 12.68 21.25
N GLU A 447 -13.93 11.78 21.46
CA GLU A 447 -15.20 12.05 22.14
C GLU A 447 -15.35 11.26 23.46
N CYS A 448 -14.76 10.06 23.59
CA CYS A 448 -14.92 9.24 24.78
C CYS A 448 -13.79 9.48 25.80
N ASP A 449 -14.16 9.57 27.07
CA ASP A 449 -13.21 9.61 28.18
C ASP A 449 -12.92 8.20 28.73
N THR A 450 -13.86 7.26 28.62
CA THR A 450 -13.85 5.96 29.32
C THR A 450 -14.22 4.76 28.42
N LEU A 451 -13.89 3.54 28.86
CA LEU A 451 -14.34 2.31 28.19
C LEU A 451 -15.87 2.19 28.11
N ALA A 452 -16.61 2.75 29.07
CA ALA A 452 -18.07 2.71 29.09
C ALA A 452 -18.68 3.55 27.95
N GLU A 453 -18.17 4.77 27.76
CA GLU A 453 -18.60 5.65 26.66
C GLU A 453 -18.23 5.07 25.28
N VAL A 454 -17.11 4.35 25.16
CA VAL A 454 -16.76 3.63 23.92
C VAL A 454 -17.79 2.54 23.62
N ARG A 455 -18.21 1.75 24.63
CA ARG A 455 -19.27 0.73 24.46
C ARG A 455 -20.60 1.36 24.04
N GLU A 456 -20.99 2.47 24.68
CA GLU A 456 -22.21 3.20 24.35
C GLU A 456 -22.17 3.76 22.91
N LEU A 457 -21.06 4.39 22.52
CA LEU A 457 -20.83 4.87 21.16
C LEU A 457 -20.93 3.74 20.14
N TRP A 458 -20.39 2.56 20.44
CA TRP A 458 -20.47 1.39 19.55
C TRP A 458 -21.87 0.79 19.46
N ALA A 459 -22.61 0.74 20.57
CA ALA A 459 -23.98 0.25 20.59
C ALA A 459 -24.92 1.16 19.78
N ASN A 460 -24.82 2.48 20.00
CA ASN A 460 -25.72 3.50 19.45
C ASN A 460 -25.38 3.96 18.03
N SER A 461 -24.15 3.75 17.54
CA SER A 461 -23.78 4.09 16.16
C SER A 461 -24.19 2.99 15.16
N PRO A 462 -24.69 3.33 13.95
CA PRO A 462 -24.82 2.37 12.86
C PRO A 462 -23.41 1.98 12.36
N ARG A 463 -23.14 0.68 12.23
CA ARG A 463 -21.81 0.12 11.97
C ARG A 463 -21.69 -0.39 10.53
N THR A 464 -20.50 -0.24 9.93
CA THR A 464 -20.16 -0.82 8.62
C THR A 464 -19.59 -2.23 8.75
N CYS A 465 -19.72 -3.03 7.68
CA CYS A 465 -19.03 -4.31 7.44
C CYS A 465 -19.00 -5.28 8.67
N GLU A 466 -18.08 -6.25 8.69
CA GLU A 466 -17.85 -7.13 9.84
C GLU A 466 -16.50 -6.80 10.48
N TYR A 467 -16.51 -6.43 11.76
CA TYR A 467 -15.31 -6.05 12.51
C TYR A 467 -15.29 -6.64 13.91
N TYR A 468 -14.09 -6.96 14.35
CA TYR A 468 -13.74 -7.30 15.71
C TYR A 468 -12.85 -6.18 16.27
N TYR A 469 -12.95 -5.91 17.57
CA TYR A 469 -12.19 -4.84 18.21
C TYR A 469 -11.65 -5.27 19.57
N VAL A 470 -10.54 -4.67 19.97
CA VAL A 470 -10.10 -4.63 21.37
C VAL A 470 -10.13 -3.17 21.81
N PHE A 471 -10.82 -2.91 22.92
CA PHE A 471 -10.83 -1.60 23.58
C PHE A 471 -10.39 -1.77 25.03
N ALA A 472 -9.59 -0.84 25.55
CA ALA A 472 -9.12 -0.89 26.94
C ALA A 472 -8.87 0.50 27.55
N ASP A 473 -9.12 0.64 28.85
CA ASP A 473 -8.98 1.89 29.64
C ASP A 473 -7.98 1.69 30.79
N GLY A 474 -6.99 2.58 30.88
CA GLY A 474 -5.91 2.51 31.88
C GLY A 474 -6.29 2.97 33.29
N LYS A 475 -7.32 3.81 33.46
CA LYS A 475 -7.63 4.45 34.75
C LYS A 475 -8.21 3.46 35.75
N GLY A 476 -9.09 2.59 35.26
CA GLY A 476 -9.53 1.38 35.92
C GLY A 476 -9.21 0.22 34.97
N PRO A 477 -8.04 -0.43 35.11
CA PRO A 477 -7.53 -1.42 34.14
C PRO A 477 -8.58 -2.45 33.76
N SER A 478 -9.06 -2.31 32.53
CA SER A 478 -10.16 -3.11 31.98
C SER A 478 -10.04 -3.14 30.46
N ALA A 479 -10.47 -4.25 29.87
CA ALA A 479 -10.55 -4.42 28.42
C ALA A 479 -11.80 -5.18 28.01
N VAL A 480 -12.23 -5.00 26.77
CA VAL A 480 -13.33 -5.73 26.15
C VAL A 480 -12.95 -6.11 24.72
N GLY A 481 -13.27 -7.35 24.35
CA GLY A 481 -13.32 -7.78 22.96
C GLY A 481 -14.70 -7.48 22.40
N VAL A 482 -14.80 -6.93 21.19
CA VAL A 482 -16.10 -6.65 20.56
C VAL A 482 -16.18 -7.43 19.26
N ALA A 483 -17.31 -8.07 19.01
CA ALA A 483 -17.68 -8.63 17.70
C ALA A 483 -18.87 -7.82 17.15
N ALA A 484 -18.76 -7.31 15.93
CA ALA A 484 -19.75 -6.38 15.37
C ALA A 484 -20.02 -6.60 13.89
N THR A 485 -21.30 -6.51 13.53
CA THR A 485 -21.82 -6.31 12.17
C THR A 485 -22.71 -5.05 12.19
N PRO A 486 -23.37 -4.65 11.07
CA PRO A 486 -24.42 -3.65 11.14
C PRO A 486 -25.57 -4.09 12.06
N GLU A 487 -26.01 -5.35 11.91
CA GLU A 487 -27.20 -5.91 12.54
C GLU A 487 -26.97 -6.40 13.99
N HIS A 488 -25.75 -6.80 14.34
CA HIS A 488 -25.43 -7.39 15.64
C HIS A 488 -24.18 -6.77 16.28
N ILE A 489 -24.14 -6.76 17.62
CA ILE A 489 -22.97 -6.43 18.41
C ILE A 489 -22.93 -7.31 19.67
N GLU A 490 -21.76 -7.87 19.96
CA GLU A 490 -21.46 -8.66 21.15
C GLU A 490 -20.24 -8.06 21.85
N PHE A 491 -20.32 -7.95 23.17
CA PHE A 491 -19.22 -7.56 24.04
C PHE A 491 -18.74 -8.81 24.80
N ILE A 492 -17.42 -9.05 24.75
CA ILE A 492 -16.72 -10.19 25.33
C ILE A 492 -15.80 -9.64 26.40
N GLU A 493 -16.11 -9.92 27.67
CA GLU A 493 -15.33 -9.44 28.80
C GLU A 493 -13.97 -10.14 28.91
N ALA A 494 -13.01 -9.50 29.58
CA ALA A 494 -11.76 -10.17 29.94
C ALA A 494 -12.04 -11.42 30.80
N GLY A 495 -11.33 -12.53 30.56
CA GLY A 495 -11.62 -13.81 31.21
C GLY A 495 -12.87 -14.55 30.71
N GLN A 496 -13.65 -14.00 29.76
CA GLN A 496 -14.83 -14.69 29.23
C GLN A 496 -14.46 -15.81 28.25
N THR A 497 -14.90 -17.04 28.53
CA THR A 497 -14.92 -18.14 27.54
C THR A 497 -15.88 -17.79 26.40
N HIS A 498 -15.42 -17.95 25.16
CA HIS A 498 -16.22 -17.65 23.97
C HIS A 498 -15.94 -18.69 22.86
N GLU A 499 -16.99 -19.15 22.16
CA GLU A 499 -16.92 -20.33 21.27
C GLU A 499 -15.82 -20.22 20.18
N ARG A 500 -15.56 -18.98 19.70
CA ARG A 500 -14.59 -18.69 18.64
C ARG A 500 -13.18 -18.38 19.17
N LEU A 501 -13.04 -18.14 20.47
CA LEU A 501 -11.80 -17.74 21.13
C LEU A 501 -11.20 -18.86 22.00
N GLY A 502 -12.02 -19.82 22.42
CA GLY A 502 -11.67 -20.84 23.41
C GLY A 502 -11.95 -20.38 24.85
N ASP A 503 -11.41 -21.12 25.82
CA ASP A 503 -11.60 -20.86 27.24
C ASP A 503 -11.11 -19.47 27.67
N GLY A 504 -11.72 -18.90 28.71
CA GLY A 504 -11.28 -17.67 29.34
C GLY A 504 -9.81 -17.71 29.75
N ILE A 505 -9.17 -16.54 29.72
CA ILE A 505 -7.87 -16.29 30.35
C ILE A 505 -8.08 -15.06 31.24
N ASP A 506 -7.94 -15.21 32.56
CA ASP A 506 -8.24 -14.15 33.52
C ASP A 506 -7.42 -12.88 33.22
N ASP A 507 -8.03 -11.70 33.42
CA ASP A 507 -7.48 -10.37 33.11
C ASP A 507 -6.96 -10.19 31.64
N ALA A 508 -7.46 -10.99 30.69
CA ALA A 508 -7.04 -10.97 29.29
C ALA A 508 -8.19 -11.00 28.25
N VAL A 509 -7.98 -10.28 27.15
CA VAL A 509 -8.77 -10.30 25.90
C VAL A 509 -7.83 -10.60 24.74
N VAL A 510 -8.05 -11.70 24.01
CA VAL A 510 -7.12 -12.21 22.99
C VAL A 510 -7.85 -12.47 21.66
N LEU A 511 -7.70 -11.59 20.67
CA LEU A 511 -8.43 -11.66 19.39
C LEU A 511 -7.51 -11.89 18.18
N SER A 512 -7.61 -13.08 17.59
CA SER A 512 -7.07 -13.39 16.26
C SER A 512 -7.85 -14.55 15.63
N ALA A 513 -7.35 -15.14 14.54
CA ALA A 513 -8.02 -16.21 13.82
C ALA A 513 -7.10 -17.42 13.53
N GLY A 514 -7.64 -18.63 13.68
CA GLY A 514 -6.96 -19.90 13.39
C GLY A 514 -5.64 -20.06 14.14
N ASN A 515 -4.61 -20.60 13.47
CA ASN A 515 -3.30 -20.87 14.09
C ASN A 515 -2.63 -19.63 14.72
N ARG A 516 -2.99 -18.40 14.29
CA ARG A 516 -2.50 -17.15 14.91
C ARG A 516 -3.08 -16.98 16.32
N LEU A 517 -4.37 -17.25 16.49
CA LEU A 517 -5.05 -17.26 17.80
C LEU A 517 -4.47 -18.34 18.71
N SER A 518 -4.30 -19.57 18.21
CA SER A 518 -3.72 -20.67 18.98
C SER A 518 -2.30 -20.35 19.47
N CYS A 519 -1.47 -19.75 18.60
CA CYS A 519 -0.10 -19.33 18.95
C CYS A 519 -0.09 -18.17 19.96
N LEU A 520 -0.93 -17.15 19.76
CA LEU A 520 -1.02 -16.00 20.66
C LEU A 520 -1.53 -16.40 22.05
N ARG A 521 -2.61 -17.21 22.12
CA ARG A 521 -3.13 -17.75 23.39
C ARG A 521 -2.08 -18.59 24.11
N GLY A 522 -1.36 -19.47 23.39
CA GLY A 522 -0.27 -20.26 23.96
C GLY A 522 0.77 -19.37 24.65
N ARG A 523 1.30 -18.37 23.93
CA ARG A 523 2.27 -17.42 24.51
C ARG A 523 1.74 -16.66 25.73
N VAL A 524 0.48 -16.23 25.72
CA VAL A 524 -0.15 -15.54 26.86
C VAL A 524 -0.26 -16.46 28.09
N ILE A 525 -0.59 -17.74 27.89
CA ILE A 525 -0.67 -18.75 28.96
C ILE A 525 0.73 -19.11 29.48
N ASP A 526 1.70 -19.37 28.59
CA ASP A 526 3.09 -19.73 28.95
C ASP A 526 3.78 -18.62 29.78
N GLN A 527 3.46 -17.36 29.49
CA GLN A 527 4.01 -16.18 30.15
C GLN A 527 3.07 -15.55 31.20
N TYR A 528 1.96 -16.19 31.56
CA TYR A 528 0.95 -15.60 32.45
C TYR A 528 1.54 -15.09 33.78
N GLY A 529 1.23 -13.84 34.13
CA GLY A 529 1.75 -13.15 35.31
C GLY A 529 3.21 -12.68 35.21
N LYS A 530 3.85 -12.86 34.05
CA LYS A 530 5.24 -12.47 33.76
C LYS A 530 5.37 -11.50 32.58
N ILE A 531 4.24 -11.13 31.96
CA ILE A 531 4.23 -10.26 30.77
C ILE A 531 4.49 -8.81 31.19
N ASP A 532 5.64 -8.30 30.78
CA ASP A 532 5.99 -6.88 30.78
C ASP A 532 5.88 -6.28 29.35
N ALA A 533 6.46 -5.09 29.13
CA ALA A 533 6.43 -4.43 27.83
C ALA A 533 7.25 -5.15 26.75
N GLU A 534 8.35 -5.81 27.10
CA GLU A 534 9.18 -6.55 26.14
C GLU A 534 8.49 -7.86 25.74
N ALA A 535 8.01 -8.62 26.73
CA ALA A 535 7.17 -9.79 26.52
C ALA A 535 5.92 -9.46 25.67
N ALA A 536 5.22 -8.35 25.96
CA ALA A 536 4.05 -7.92 25.19
C ALA A 536 4.40 -7.53 23.73
N MET A 537 5.60 -7.01 23.46
CA MET A 537 6.08 -6.81 22.09
C MET A 537 6.38 -8.14 21.39
N GLU A 538 6.91 -9.15 22.11
CA GLU A 538 7.14 -10.50 21.58
C GLU A 538 5.84 -11.28 21.27
N LEU A 539 4.75 -11.05 22.00
CA LEU A 539 3.46 -11.68 21.73
C LEU A 539 3.01 -11.45 20.28
N MET A 540 3.25 -10.25 19.75
CA MET A 540 2.94 -9.86 18.37
C MET A 540 3.90 -10.43 17.31
N SER A 541 5.04 -11.03 17.72
CA SER A 541 6.02 -11.58 16.78
C SER A 541 5.43 -12.69 15.91
N ARG A 542 6.07 -12.95 14.77
CA ARG A 542 5.73 -14.08 13.88
C ARG A 542 5.64 -15.40 14.68
N PRO A 543 4.71 -16.32 14.41
CA PRO A 543 3.72 -16.32 13.33
C PRO A 543 2.38 -15.62 13.64
N VAL A 544 2.25 -14.92 14.79
CA VAL A 544 1.04 -14.14 15.11
C VAL A 544 0.88 -13.01 14.10
N ALA A 545 1.93 -12.23 13.87
CA ALA A 545 2.06 -11.37 12.69
C ALA A 545 2.30 -12.17 11.39
N MET A 546 1.59 -11.80 10.32
CA MET A 546 1.74 -12.41 8.99
C MET A 546 2.95 -11.84 8.22
N LYS A 547 3.22 -12.33 7.00
CA LYS A 547 4.24 -11.71 6.11
C LYS A 547 3.79 -10.36 5.52
N SER A 548 2.52 -10.03 5.67
CA SER A 548 1.88 -8.74 5.36
C SER A 548 1.90 -7.78 6.55
N ASN A 549 2.57 -8.10 7.66
CA ASN A 549 2.55 -7.24 8.83
C ASN A 549 3.21 -5.87 8.55
N LEU A 550 2.38 -4.84 8.44
CA LEU A 550 2.71 -3.50 7.97
C LEU A 550 3.06 -2.55 9.12
N HIS A 551 2.42 -2.72 10.28
CA HIS A 551 2.84 -2.14 11.55
C HIS A 551 2.38 -2.99 12.74
N ASN A 552 3.09 -2.88 13.86
CA ASN A 552 2.61 -3.26 15.20
C ASN A 552 2.65 -2.03 16.12
N ALA A 553 1.72 -1.96 17.06
CA ALA A 553 1.74 -1.01 18.16
C ALA A 553 1.45 -1.71 19.49
N LEU A 554 2.21 -1.36 20.53
CA LEU A 554 1.90 -1.69 21.92
C LEU A 554 1.61 -0.39 22.68
N PHE A 555 0.37 -0.24 23.15
CA PHE A 555 -0.01 0.84 24.05
C PHE A 555 0.20 0.43 25.51
N VAL A 556 0.65 1.39 26.32
CA VAL A 556 0.74 1.29 27.78
C VAL A 556 -0.07 2.46 28.36
N PRO A 557 -1.41 2.37 28.44
CA PRO A 557 -2.25 3.55 28.57
C PRO A 557 -2.09 4.32 29.88
N GLN A 558 -1.81 3.59 30.96
CA GLN A 558 -1.51 4.17 32.29
C GLN A 558 -0.29 5.11 32.30
N ASP A 559 0.67 4.90 31.40
CA ASP A 559 1.88 5.74 31.27
C ASP A 559 1.80 6.74 30.11
N LEU A 560 0.70 6.72 29.33
CA LEU A 560 0.58 7.40 28.04
C LEU A 560 1.81 7.17 27.13
N LYS A 561 2.20 5.90 26.97
CA LYS A 561 3.29 5.47 26.07
C LYS A 561 2.79 4.56 24.96
N VAL A 562 3.42 4.64 23.80
CA VAL A 562 3.22 3.69 22.70
C VAL A 562 4.56 3.26 22.10
N TYR A 563 4.72 1.96 21.88
CA TYR A 563 5.86 1.37 21.18
C TYR A 563 5.39 0.97 19.78
N VAL A 564 6.05 1.49 18.74
CA VAL A 564 5.60 1.35 17.34
C VAL A 564 6.72 0.75 16.49
N THR A 565 6.38 -0.19 15.63
CA THR A 565 7.26 -0.67 14.55
C THR A 565 6.48 -0.71 13.24
N HIS A 566 7.15 -0.36 12.14
CA HIS A 566 6.63 -0.38 10.78
C HIS A 566 7.46 -1.32 9.91
N ALA A 567 6.85 -1.90 8.88
CA ALA A 567 7.57 -2.62 7.83
C ALA A 567 8.52 -1.68 7.07
N ASP A 568 9.54 -2.23 6.42
CA ASP A 568 10.36 -1.51 5.44
C ASP A 568 10.17 -2.10 4.03
N HIS A 569 11.16 -1.98 3.14
CA HIS A 569 11.10 -2.58 1.80
C HIS A 569 11.53 -4.06 1.76
N GLU A 570 12.11 -4.58 2.84
CA GLU A 570 12.71 -5.92 2.92
C GLU A 570 12.01 -6.81 3.95
N ARG A 571 11.52 -6.23 5.05
CA ARG A 571 11.03 -6.91 6.26
C ARG A 571 9.65 -6.42 6.70
N CYS A 572 8.88 -7.32 7.29
CA CYS A 572 7.61 -6.96 7.94
C CYS A 572 7.86 -6.34 9.33
N ALA A 573 6.87 -5.67 9.91
CA ALA A 573 7.07 -4.89 11.14
C ALA A 573 7.46 -5.76 12.36
N ALA A 574 6.99 -7.00 12.43
CA ALA A 574 7.40 -8.01 13.41
C ALA A 574 8.84 -8.57 13.20
N GLU A 575 9.60 -8.05 12.24
CA GLU A 575 11.02 -8.32 11.98
C GLU A 575 11.87 -7.01 12.12
N ARG A 576 11.28 -5.98 12.74
CA ARG A 576 11.79 -4.61 12.84
C ARG A 576 11.70 -4.10 14.29
N PRO A 577 12.70 -3.33 14.78
CA PRO A 577 12.71 -2.84 16.15
C PRO A 577 11.60 -1.82 16.42
N TYR A 578 11.08 -1.81 17.64
CA TYR A 578 10.09 -0.83 18.09
C TYR A 578 10.76 0.48 18.53
N VAL A 579 10.12 1.60 18.21
CA VAL A 579 10.45 2.95 18.70
C VAL A 579 9.38 3.36 19.72
N MET A 580 9.82 3.84 20.89
CA MET A 580 8.92 4.29 21.96
C MET A 580 8.65 5.79 21.83
N PHE A 581 7.37 6.16 21.86
CA PHE A 581 6.88 7.54 21.90
C PHE A 581 6.20 7.81 23.25
N ASP A 582 6.73 8.79 23.99
CA ASP A 582 6.19 9.25 25.26
C ASP A 582 5.10 10.31 25.00
N PHE A 583 3.89 9.84 24.68
CA PHE A 583 2.75 10.69 24.35
C PHE A 583 2.33 11.58 25.53
N GLY A 584 2.52 11.13 26.77
CA GLY A 584 2.36 11.97 27.97
C GLY A 584 3.27 13.21 27.99
N SER A 585 4.53 13.08 27.56
CA SER A 585 5.46 14.20 27.42
C SER A 585 5.13 15.08 26.21
N LEU A 586 4.77 14.48 25.06
CA LEU A 586 4.40 15.23 23.86
C LEU A 586 3.14 16.10 24.06
N LEU A 587 2.16 15.63 24.85
CA LEU A 587 1.02 16.45 25.27
C LEU A 587 1.45 17.68 26.10
N GLN A 588 2.44 17.53 26.98
CA GLN A 588 2.98 18.64 27.77
C GLN A 588 3.81 19.61 26.95
N GLU A 589 4.36 19.20 25.81
CA GLU A 589 5.02 20.09 24.85
C GLU A 589 3.99 20.85 24.00
N MET A 590 2.95 20.17 23.50
CA MET A 590 1.89 20.78 22.68
C MET A 590 0.95 21.71 23.45
N GLY A 591 1.01 21.69 24.79
CA GLY A 591 0.26 22.57 25.69
C GLY A 591 1.03 23.79 26.21
N ARG A 592 2.20 24.11 25.63
CA ARG A 592 3.05 25.28 25.97
C ARG A 592 3.04 26.33 24.87
#